data_AF-A0A7S4BGE0-F1
#
_entry.id   AF-A0A7S4BGE0-F1
#
_cell.length_a   1.000
_cell.length_b   1.000
_cell.length_c   1.000
_cell.angle_alpha   90.00
_cell.angle_beta   90.00
_cell.angle_gamma   90.00
#
_symmetry.space_group_name_H-M   'P 1'
#
loop_
_entity.id
_entity.type
_entity.pdbx_description
1 polymer ?
#
loop_
_entity_poly.entity_id
_entity_poly.type
_entity_poly.pdbx_seq_one_letter_code
_entity_poly.pdbx_strand_id
1 'polypeptide(L)'
;ALRLELRALASDWRTTLALDGAVVINAIVIAAQPAAAADSVCGVGIGVQLPFILLWLTETAAKLCAFGFLLVGWNAFDAVLSLAALLCLSLVIARGCDRDAETLQALHAVLLLRLLRLLRLLALSSRFRLLLRVLRVMRTPFLTFFGLLLAHMFLWASVGLEVLGGVWHRGAECLAGTRFDESDYYANNFNDMPSALVTCWELICLNNYQVFMNAGFACVGILPTSLFFGGFYLMIVFLVMNLFTSFVLDAVTSAFDHADGSTAGAATPDAAAL
;
A
#
# COMPACT_ATOMS: atom_id res chain seq x y z
N ALA A 1 14.30 35.25 14.24
CA ALA A 1 13.05 35.32 15.02
C ALA A 1 11.98 34.41 14.42
N LEU A 2 11.40 34.76 13.26
CA LEU A 2 10.27 34.04 12.64
C LEU A 2 10.42 32.51 12.53
N ARG A 3 11.58 32.00 12.09
CA ARG A 3 11.82 30.54 11.99
C ARG A 3 11.78 29.82 13.35
N LEU A 4 12.20 30.48 14.43
CA LEU A 4 12.21 29.89 15.76
C LEU A 4 10.78 29.84 16.34
N GLU A 5 10.00 30.89 16.10
CA GLU A 5 8.58 30.93 16.48
C GLU A 5 7.76 29.88 15.72
N LEU A 6 7.99 29.73 14.41
CA LEU A 6 7.34 28.69 13.61
C LEU A 6 7.73 27.28 14.08
N ARG A 7 8.98 27.06 14.49
CA ARG A 7 9.40 25.77 15.08
C ARG A 7 8.67 25.51 16.40
N ALA A 8 8.62 26.50 17.29
CA ALA A 8 7.93 26.38 18.58
C ALA A 8 6.46 26.05 18.37
N LEU A 9 5.78 26.77 17.47
CA LEU A 9 4.37 26.55 17.12
C LEU A 9 4.14 25.17 16.49
N ALA A 10 5.00 24.74 15.57
CA ALA A 10 4.87 23.45 14.89
C ALA A 10 5.21 22.25 15.81
N SER A 11 6.03 22.46 16.84
CA SER A 11 6.38 21.45 17.84
C SER A 11 5.38 21.37 19.00
N ASP A 12 4.47 22.34 19.13
CA ASP A 12 3.53 22.36 20.23
C ASP A 12 2.52 21.20 20.13
N TRP A 13 2.23 20.58 21.27
CA TRP A 13 1.30 19.46 21.32
C TRP A 13 -0.14 19.93 21.06
N ARG A 14 -0.46 21.17 21.41
CA ARG A 14 -1.80 21.75 21.22
C ARG A 14 -2.12 21.96 19.76
N THR A 15 -1.17 22.50 18.99
CA THR A 15 -1.32 22.68 17.53
C THR A 15 -1.43 21.33 16.85
N THR A 16 -0.61 20.36 17.26
CA THR A 16 -0.64 18.98 16.78
C THR A 16 -2.01 18.31 17.02
N LEU A 17 -2.57 18.46 18.23
CA LEU A 17 -3.89 17.92 18.59
C LEU A 17 -5.04 18.63 17.86
N ALA A 18 -4.97 19.96 17.73
CA ALA A 18 -5.96 20.75 17.02
C ALA A 18 -6.02 20.37 15.53
N LEU A 19 -4.85 20.19 14.92
CA LEU A 19 -4.75 19.67 13.56
C LEU A 19 -5.43 18.31 13.51
N ASP A 20 -5.04 17.33 14.34
CA ASP A 20 -5.65 15.99 14.38
C ASP A 20 -7.17 16.01 14.49
N GLY A 21 -7.73 16.85 15.37
CA GLY A 21 -9.16 17.09 15.46
C GLY A 21 -9.77 17.58 14.14
N ALA A 22 -9.12 18.52 13.45
CA ALA A 22 -9.58 19.00 12.15
C ALA A 22 -9.59 17.91 11.06
N VAL A 23 -8.72 16.89 11.12
CA VAL A 23 -8.82 15.73 10.19
C VAL A 23 -10.03 14.87 10.49
N VAL A 24 -10.32 14.61 11.78
CA VAL A 24 -11.48 13.82 12.17
C VAL A 24 -12.76 14.55 11.76
N ILE A 25 -12.83 15.87 12.00
CA ILE A 25 -13.95 16.71 11.56
C ILE A 25 -14.08 16.66 10.03
N ASN A 26 -12.98 16.80 9.29
CA ASN A 26 -13.00 16.72 7.83
C ASN A 26 -13.56 15.39 7.33
N ALA A 27 -13.14 14.27 7.94
CA ALA A 27 -13.65 12.95 7.59
C ALA A 27 -15.14 12.78 7.89
N ILE A 28 -15.63 13.29 9.03
CA ILE A 28 -17.06 13.29 9.36
C ILE A 28 -17.84 14.13 8.34
N VAL A 29 -17.31 15.28 7.95
CA VAL A 29 -17.92 16.14 6.93
C VAL A 29 -17.99 15.44 5.58
N ILE A 30 -16.94 14.75 5.14
CA ILE A 30 -16.97 13.94 3.91
C ILE A 30 -18.01 12.82 4.03
N ALA A 31 -18.08 12.13 5.17
CA ALA A 31 -19.03 11.04 5.39
C ALA A 31 -20.49 11.50 5.46
N ALA A 32 -20.73 12.74 5.92
CA ALA A 32 -22.07 13.33 6.03
C ALA A 32 -22.59 13.91 4.70
N GLN A 33 -21.76 13.99 3.66
CA GLN A 33 -22.22 14.46 2.35
C GLN A 33 -23.16 13.42 1.71
N PRO A 34 -24.38 13.82 1.30
CA PRO A 34 -25.33 12.89 0.71
C PRO A 34 -24.84 12.39 -0.65
N ALA A 35 -24.88 11.07 -0.86
CA ALA A 35 -24.43 10.43 -2.10
C ALA A 35 -25.27 10.76 -3.36
N ALA A 36 -26.40 11.47 -3.21
CA ALA A 36 -27.47 11.52 -4.20
C ALA A 36 -27.86 12.93 -4.73
N ALA A 37 -27.07 13.98 -4.52
CA ALA A 37 -27.44 15.34 -4.96
C ALA A 37 -26.43 15.97 -5.93
N ALA A 38 -26.41 15.51 -7.18
CA ALA A 38 -25.42 15.89 -8.19
C ALA A 38 -25.30 17.41 -8.46
N ASP A 39 -26.39 18.18 -8.39
CA ASP A 39 -26.39 19.54 -8.96
C ASP A 39 -26.04 20.67 -7.96
N SER A 40 -26.15 20.43 -6.64
CA SER A 40 -25.82 21.42 -5.59
C SER A 40 -24.61 21.03 -4.74
N VAL A 41 -24.14 19.79 -4.87
CA VAL A 41 -23.06 19.23 -4.03
C VAL A 41 -21.70 19.72 -4.46
N CYS A 42 -21.47 20.16 -5.70
CA CYS A 42 -20.11 20.53 -6.07
C CYS A 42 -19.68 21.91 -5.53
N GLY A 43 -20.53 22.93 -5.62
CA GLY A 43 -20.23 24.24 -5.04
C GLY A 43 -20.16 24.20 -3.51
N VAL A 44 -21.16 23.57 -2.87
CA VAL A 44 -21.20 23.45 -1.41
C VAL A 44 -20.13 22.47 -0.90
N GLY A 45 -19.93 21.35 -1.60
CA GLY A 45 -18.92 20.34 -1.26
C GLY A 45 -17.51 20.90 -1.35
N ILE A 46 -17.13 21.53 -2.45
CA ILE A 46 -15.82 22.20 -2.57
C ILE A 46 -15.70 23.32 -1.56
N GLY A 47 -16.74 24.15 -1.38
CA GLY A 47 -16.72 25.26 -0.43
C GLY A 47 -16.45 24.81 1.00
N VAL A 48 -17.02 23.67 1.40
CA VAL A 48 -16.80 23.08 2.72
C VAL A 48 -15.41 22.44 2.85
N GLN A 49 -14.83 21.92 1.78
CA GLN A 49 -13.48 21.31 1.80
C GLN A 49 -12.34 22.33 1.70
N LEU A 50 -12.57 23.46 1.04
CA LEU A 50 -11.60 24.54 0.85
C LEU A 50 -10.88 25.00 2.14
N PRO A 51 -11.57 25.29 3.26
CA PRO A 51 -10.89 25.72 4.49
C PRO A 51 -9.93 24.66 5.05
N PHE A 52 -10.27 23.38 4.91
CA PHE A 52 -9.38 22.29 5.33
C PHE A 52 -8.15 22.23 4.41
N ILE A 53 -8.33 22.31 3.10
CA ILE A 53 -7.21 22.31 2.15
C ILE A 53 -6.26 23.48 2.42
N LEU A 54 -6.80 24.68 2.66
CA LEU A 54 -6.00 25.87 3.03
C LEU A 54 -5.28 25.69 4.37
N LEU A 55 -5.93 25.08 5.37
CA LEU A 55 -5.30 24.75 6.64
C LEU A 55 -4.09 23.82 6.43
N TRP A 56 -4.23 22.78 5.61
CA TRP A 56 -3.14 21.84 5.33
C TRP A 56 -2.00 22.45 4.52
N LEU A 57 -2.32 23.33 3.57
CA LEU A 57 -1.33 24.08 2.79
C LEU A 57 -0.53 25.02 3.68
N THR A 58 -1.20 25.76 4.57
CA THR A 58 -0.52 26.66 5.51
C THR A 58 0.31 25.88 6.54
N GLU A 59 -0.18 24.74 7.04
CA GLU A 59 0.59 23.83 7.90
C GLU A 59 1.88 23.35 7.20
N THR A 60 1.75 22.90 5.95
CA THR A 60 2.89 22.37 5.17
C THR A 60 3.90 23.47 4.86
N ALA A 61 3.44 24.66 4.49
CA ALA A 61 4.28 25.82 4.26
C ALA A 61 5.01 26.27 5.55
N ALA A 62 4.31 26.31 6.69
CA ALA A 62 4.89 26.64 7.98
C ALA A 62 5.98 25.63 8.38
N LYS A 63 5.71 24.32 8.24
CA LYS A 63 6.68 23.24 8.47
C LYS A 63 7.90 23.37 7.55
N LEU A 64 7.70 23.69 6.27
CA LEU A 64 8.80 23.93 5.32
C LEU A 64 9.67 25.11 5.77
N CYS A 65 9.07 26.25 6.11
CA CYS A 65 9.80 27.43 6.55
C CYS A 65 10.53 27.21 7.89
N ALA A 66 9.95 26.42 8.79
CA ALA A 66 10.52 26.11 10.10
C ALA A 66 11.70 25.14 10.01
N PHE A 67 11.52 23.98 9.36
CA PHE A 67 12.49 22.89 9.41
C PHE A 67 13.38 22.80 8.16
N GLY A 68 12.99 23.40 7.04
CA GLY A 68 13.75 23.40 5.79
C GLY A 68 13.81 22.05 5.07
N PHE A 69 13.22 20.99 5.64
CA PHE A 69 13.22 19.64 5.07
C PHE A 69 11.80 19.05 5.09
N LEU A 70 11.20 18.92 3.91
CA LEU A 70 9.88 18.30 3.76
C LEU A 70 9.93 16.77 3.70
N LEU A 71 11.08 16.17 3.37
CA LEU A 71 11.12 14.81 2.83
C LEU A 71 11.47 13.71 3.85
N VAL A 72 11.27 13.94 5.16
CA VAL A 72 11.52 12.90 6.18
C VAL A 72 10.25 12.53 6.94
N GLY A 73 9.89 11.24 6.89
CA GLY A 73 8.84 10.65 7.70
C GLY A 73 7.44 11.22 7.43
N TRP A 74 6.69 11.50 8.49
CA TRP A 74 5.31 11.99 8.42
C TRP A 74 5.18 13.37 7.76
N ASN A 75 6.23 14.21 7.81
CA ASN A 75 6.21 15.51 7.14
C ASN A 75 6.22 15.36 5.61
N ALA A 76 6.87 14.30 5.09
CA ALA A 76 6.87 14.01 3.65
C ALA A 76 5.50 13.57 3.17
N PHE A 77 4.87 12.69 3.95
CA PHE A 77 3.50 12.26 3.71
C PHE A 77 2.51 13.42 3.72
N ASP A 78 2.57 14.29 4.74
CA ASP A 78 1.72 15.48 4.85
C ASP A 78 1.91 16.41 3.63
N ALA A 79 3.15 16.62 3.19
CA ALA A 79 3.47 17.46 2.04
C ALA A 79 2.93 16.88 0.73
N VAL A 80 3.12 15.59 0.49
CA VAL A 80 2.60 14.89 -0.70
C VAL A 80 1.08 14.97 -0.73
N LEU A 81 0.39 14.71 0.39
CA LEU A 81 -1.07 14.82 0.44
C LEU A 81 -1.56 16.25 0.23
N SER A 82 -0.89 17.26 0.79
CA SER A 82 -1.26 18.66 0.59
C SER A 82 -1.10 19.09 -0.88
N LEU A 83 -0.04 18.65 -1.55
CA LEU A 83 0.18 18.89 -2.98
C LEU A 83 -0.82 18.13 -3.85
N ALA A 84 -1.10 16.87 -3.54
CA ALA A 84 -2.11 16.07 -4.24
C ALA A 84 -3.51 16.70 -4.11
N ALA A 85 -3.88 17.16 -2.91
CA ALA A 85 -5.16 17.84 -2.69
C ALA A 85 -5.26 19.14 -3.49
N LEU A 86 -4.18 19.93 -3.55
CA LEU A 86 -4.12 21.14 -4.37
C LEU A 86 -4.27 20.84 -5.87
N LEU A 87 -3.61 19.78 -6.35
CA LEU A 87 -3.71 19.33 -7.74
C LEU A 87 -5.13 18.83 -8.07
N CYS A 88 -5.72 17.99 -7.22
CA CYS A 88 -7.10 17.54 -7.41
C CYS A 88 -8.07 18.72 -7.40
N LEU A 89 -7.92 19.67 -6.47
CA LEU A 89 -8.77 20.86 -6.40
C LEU A 89 -8.65 21.73 -7.66
N SER A 90 -7.42 21.98 -8.14
CA SER A 90 -7.21 22.79 -9.34
C SER A 90 -7.79 22.14 -10.59
N LEU A 91 -7.70 20.81 -10.71
CA LEU A 91 -8.32 20.05 -11.80
C LEU A 91 -9.85 20.10 -11.76
N VAL A 92 -10.46 19.97 -10.58
CA VAL A 92 -11.93 20.09 -10.42
C VAL A 92 -12.41 21.48 -10.82
N ILE A 93 -11.71 22.54 -10.39
CA ILE A 93 -12.06 23.92 -10.76
C ILE A 93 -11.89 24.16 -12.27
N ALA A 94 -10.80 23.65 -12.87
CA ALA A 94 -10.50 23.87 -14.28
C ALA A 94 -11.43 23.12 -15.24
N ARG A 95 -11.84 21.90 -14.89
CA ARG A 95 -12.68 21.04 -15.77
C ARG A 95 -14.18 21.21 -15.54
N GLY A 96 -14.55 21.85 -14.44
CA GLY A 96 -15.94 22.02 -14.05
C GLY A 96 -16.47 20.77 -13.34
N CYS A 97 -17.17 21.04 -12.25
CA CYS A 97 -17.77 20.08 -11.32
C CYS A 97 -18.59 18.94 -11.96
N ASP A 98 -19.41 19.26 -12.96
CA ASP A 98 -20.41 18.33 -13.48
C ASP A 98 -19.85 17.27 -14.45
N ARG A 99 -18.60 17.43 -14.90
CA ARG A 99 -18.03 16.58 -15.95
C ARG A 99 -17.15 15.44 -15.44
N ASP A 100 -16.57 15.55 -14.24
CA ASP A 100 -15.60 14.57 -13.71
C ASP A 100 -15.91 14.15 -12.26
N ALA A 101 -16.94 13.32 -12.08
CA ALA A 101 -17.23 12.69 -10.79
C ALA A 101 -16.03 11.91 -10.22
N GLU A 102 -15.21 11.33 -11.11
CA GLU A 102 -13.98 10.62 -10.74
C GLU A 102 -12.93 11.53 -10.08
N THR A 103 -12.78 12.77 -10.58
CA THR A 103 -11.79 13.72 -10.01
C THR A 103 -12.24 14.21 -8.63
N LEU A 104 -13.55 14.38 -8.42
CA LEU A 104 -14.10 14.70 -7.10
C LEU A 104 -13.93 13.53 -6.11
N GLN A 105 -14.16 12.30 -6.56
CA GLN A 105 -13.89 11.10 -5.76
C GLN A 105 -12.41 10.99 -5.39
N ALA A 106 -11.50 11.27 -6.34
CA ALA A 106 -10.07 11.31 -6.07
C ALA A 106 -9.70 12.37 -5.03
N LEU A 107 -10.28 13.57 -5.09
CA LEU A 107 -10.09 14.61 -4.08
C LEU A 107 -10.51 14.12 -2.68
N HIS A 108 -11.71 13.54 -2.56
CA HIS A 108 -12.19 12.98 -1.29
C HIS A 108 -11.29 11.86 -0.78
N ALA A 109 -10.82 10.98 -1.66
CA ALA A 109 -9.87 9.92 -1.30
C ALA A 109 -8.57 10.51 -0.75
N VAL A 110 -7.98 11.51 -1.39
CA VAL A 110 -6.75 12.19 -0.91
C VAL A 110 -6.96 12.85 0.45
N LEU A 111 -8.12 13.47 0.68
CA LEU A 111 -8.45 14.07 1.98
C LEU A 111 -8.62 13.00 3.07
N LEU A 112 -9.27 11.89 2.77
CA LEU A 112 -9.45 10.77 3.69
C LEU A 112 -8.14 10.03 4.01
N LEU A 113 -7.22 9.92 3.04
CA LEU A 113 -5.88 9.34 3.28
C LEU A 113 -5.14 10.07 4.41
N ARG A 114 -5.46 11.33 4.68
CA ARG A 114 -4.88 12.09 5.80
C ARG A 114 -5.23 11.49 7.16
N LEU A 115 -6.30 10.69 7.29
CA LEU A 115 -6.61 9.93 8.51
C LEU A 115 -5.48 8.98 8.91
N LEU A 116 -4.66 8.52 7.95
CA LEU A 116 -3.50 7.68 8.23
C LEU A 116 -2.49 8.37 9.16
N ARG A 117 -2.48 9.71 9.24
CA ARG A 117 -1.61 10.40 10.21
C ARG A 117 -1.98 10.07 11.66
N LEU A 118 -3.24 9.70 11.94
CA LEU A 118 -3.68 9.27 13.26
C LEU A 118 -2.99 7.96 13.69
N LEU A 119 -2.41 7.20 12.75
CA LEU A 119 -1.58 6.05 13.07
C LEU A 119 -0.35 6.43 13.91
N ARG A 120 0.10 7.70 13.88
CA ARG A 120 1.14 8.19 14.80
C ARG A 120 0.69 8.09 16.27
N LEU A 121 -0.62 8.12 16.54
CA LEU A 121 -1.16 7.96 17.89
C LEU A 121 -0.97 6.54 18.41
N LEU A 122 -0.89 5.55 17.52
CA LEU A 122 -0.56 4.18 17.92
C LEU A 122 0.83 4.13 18.57
N ALA A 123 1.77 5.00 18.17
CA ALA A 123 3.08 5.09 18.81
C ALA A 123 3.05 5.66 20.25
N LEU A 124 1.92 6.20 20.74
CA LEU A 124 1.79 6.57 22.16
C LEU A 124 1.63 5.35 23.06
N SER A 125 1.07 4.25 22.54
CA SER A 125 0.91 3.01 23.30
C SER A 125 2.23 2.24 23.35
N SER A 126 2.63 1.82 24.56
CA SER A 126 3.85 1.01 24.77
C SER A 126 3.84 -0.28 23.97
N ARG A 127 2.67 -0.92 23.83
CA ARG A 127 2.48 -2.18 23.09
C ARG A 127 2.68 -1.99 21.58
N PHE A 128 2.09 -0.93 21.02
CA PHE A 128 2.25 -0.62 19.59
C PHE A 128 3.64 -0.09 19.24
N ARG A 129 4.34 0.60 20.16
CA ARG A 129 5.75 0.96 19.96
C ARG A 129 6.64 -0.26 19.74
N LEU A 130 6.39 -1.36 20.48
CA LEU A 130 7.11 -2.60 20.28
C LEU A 130 6.85 -3.16 18.88
N LEU A 131 5.58 -3.24 18.46
CA LEU A 131 5.20 -3.68 17.11
C LEU A 131 5.87 -2.85 16.02
N LEU A 132 5.81 -1.51 16.13
CA LEU A 132 6.44 -0.60 15.17
C LEU A 132 7.98 -0.74 15.15
N ARG A 133 8.60 -1.05 16.29
CA ARG A 133 10.04 -1.32 16.37
C ARG A 133 10.39 -2.58 15.59
N VAL A 134 9.64 -3.67 15.80
CA VAL A 134 9.84 -4.91 15.04
C VAL A 134 9.65 -4.66 13.54
N LEU A 135 8.57 -4.00 13.12
CA LEU A 135 8.33 -3.67 11.71
C LEU A 135 9.46 -2.84 11.09
N ARG A 136 10.06 -1.90 11.84
CA ARG A 136 11.21 -1.12 11.33
C ARG A 136 12.47 -1.97 11.18
N VAL A 137 12.74 -2.88 12.09
CA VAL A 137 13.89 -3.80 12.01
C VAL A 137 13.69 -4.77 10.85
N MET A 138 12.48 -5.32 10.70
CA MET A 138 12.10 -6.22 9.60
C MET A 138 11.97 -5.53 8.24
N ARG A 139 12.05 -4.19 8.17
CA ARG A 139 11.86 -3.44 6.92
C ARG A 139 12.81 -3.89 5.83
N THR A 140 14.12 -3.92 6.12
CA THR A 140 15.13 -4.19 5.08
C THR A 140 14.96 -5.61 4.52
N PRO A 141 14.86 -6.65 5.35
CA PRO A 141 14.67 -7.98 4.80
C PRO A 141 13.32 -8.20 4.12
N PHE A 142 12.25 -7.57 4.62
CA PHE A 142 10.96 -7.63 3.96
C PHE A 142 11.02 -7.02 2.56
N LEU A 143 11.74 -5.89 2.39
CA LEU A 143 11.98 -5.29 1.07
C LEU A 143 12.81 -6.21 0.16
N THR A 144 13.84 -6.88 0.68
CA THR A 144 14.62 -7.86 -0.08
C THR A 144 13.74 -9.02 -0.55
N PHE A 145 12.94 -9.58 0.34
CA PHE A 145 11.99 -10.64 0.02
C PHE A 145 10.96 -10.20 -1.03
N PHE A 146 10.36 -9.02 -0.84
CA PHE A 146 9.41 -8.46 -1.78
C PHE A 146 10.04 -8.20 -3.16
N GLY A 147 11.29 -7.75 -3.22
CA GLY A 147 12.04 -7.60 -4.46
C GLY A 147 12.27 -8.94 -5.18
N LEU A 148 12.60 -9.99 -4.44
CA LEU A 148 12.72 -11.35 -4.99
C LEU A 148 11.38 -11.88 -5.51
N LEU A 149 10.29 -11.62 -4.78
CA LEU A 149 8.92 -11.98 -5.21
C LEU A 149 8.55 -11.28 -6.52
N LEU A 150 8.82 -9.96 -6.61
CA LEU A 150 8.59 -9.20 -7.84
C LEU A 150 9.44 -9.72 -9.00
N ALA A 151 10.73 -10.00 -8.78
CA ALA A 151 11.60 -10.57 -9.82
C ALA A 151 11.08 -11.93 -10.31
N HIS A 152 10.63 -12.79 -9.40
CA HIS A 152 9.98 -14.05 -9.74
C HIS A 152 8.71 -13.82 -10.58
N MET A 153 7.84 -12.90 -10.16
CA MET A 153 6.63 -12.55 -10.92
C MET A 153 6.96 -12.04 -12.32
N PHE A 154 7.93 -11.13 -12.46
CA PHE A 154 8.33 -10.62 -13.77
C PHE A 154 8.88 -11.71 -14.69
N LEU A 155 9.70 -12.61 -14.16
CA LEU A 155 10.25 -13.74 -14.92
C LEU A 155 9.11 -14.63 -15.44
N TRP A 156 8.20 -15.05 -14.56
CA TRP A 156 7.12 -15.95 -14.93
C TRP A 156 6.01 -15.28 -15.73
N ALA A 157 5.73 -13.99 -15.52
CA ALA A 157 4.84 -13.23 -16.38
C ALA A 157 5.38 -13.16 -17.81
N SER A 158 6.70 -12.96 -17.97
CA SER A 158 7.35 -12.98 -19.29
C SER A 158 7.25 -14.35 -19.96
N VAL A 159 7.54 -15.44 -19.22
CA VAL A 159 7.38 -16.81 -19.74
C VAL A 159 5.91 -17.10 -20.08
N GLY A 160 4.97 -16.66 -19.25
CA GLY A 160 3.54 -16.86 -19.45
C GLY A 160 3.02 -16.13 -20.68
N LEU A 161 3.55 -14.93 -20.96
CA LEU A 161 3.24 -14.17 -22.17
C LEU A 161 3.61 -14.96 -23.45
N GLU A 162 4.80 -15.56 -23.45
CA GLU A 162 5.31 -16.33 -24.60
C GLU A 162 4.62 -17.70 -24.76
N VAL A 163 4.36 -18.39 -23.65
CA VAL A 163 3.84 -19.77 -23.67
C VAL A 163 2.32 -19.81 -23.74
N LEU A 164 1.65 -18.89 -23.04
CA LEU A 164 0.20 -18.91 -22.85
C LEU A 164 -0.48 -17.70 -23.49
N GLY A 165 0.23 -16.70 -24.01
CA GLY A 165 -0.40 -15.45 -24.46
C GLY A 165 -1.29 -15.58 -25.70
N GLY A 166 -2.23 -14.64 -25.84
CA GLY A 166 -3.06 -14.45 -27.02
C GLY A 166 -4.36 -15.26 -27.07
N VAL A 167 -4.57 -16.21 -26.16
CA VAL A 167 -5.74 -17.11 -26.17
C VAL A 167 -6.84 -16.75 -25.17
N TRP A 168 -6.55 -15.85 -24.22
CA TRP A 168 -7.40 -15.57 -23.07
C TRP A 168 -8.37 -14.42 -23.33
N HIS A 169 -9.26 -14.56 -24.31
CA HIS A 169 -10.20 -13.49 -24.67
C HIS A 169 -11.63 -14.02 -24.80
N ARG A 170 -12.60 -13.11 -24.63
CA ARG A 170 -14.03 -13.43 -24.79
C ARG A 170 -14.26 -13.96 -26.21
N GLY A 171 -15.06 -15.02 -26.32
CA GLY A 171 -15.37 -15.67 -27.60
C GLY A 171 -14.27 -16.57 -28.16
N ALA A 172 -13.20 -16.86 -27.43
CA ALA A 172 -12.26 -17.91 -27.82
C ALA A 172 -12.94 -19.28 -27.74
N GLU A 173 -13.05 -19.99 -28.87
CA GLU A 173 -13.74 -21.29 -28.94
C GLU A 173 -13.15 -22.33 -27.98
N CYS A 174 -11.84 -22.30 -27.76
CA CYS A 174 -11.15 -23.23 -26.85
C CYS A 174 -11.49 -23.00 -25.36
N LEU A 175 -12.01 -21.82 -25.00
CA LEU A 175 -12.44 -21.51 -23.64
C LEU A 175 -13.93 -21.78 -23.41
N ALA A 176 -14.70 -22.00 -24.48
CA ALA A 176 -16.15 -22.16 -24.39
C ALA A 176 -16.54 -23.33 -23.48
N GLY A 177 -17.35 -23.04 -22.45
CA GLY A 177 -17.79 -24.05 -21.49
C GLY A 177 -16.72 -24.49 -20.47
N THR A 178 -15.57 -23.79 -20.43
CA THR A 178 -14.63 -23.93 -19.32
C THR A 178 -15.07 -23.07 -18.14
N ARG A 179 -14.67 -23.45 -16.92
CA ARG A 179 -14.91 -22.61 -15.72
C ARG A 179 -14.33 -21.21 -15.83
N PHE A 180 -13.31 -21.02 -16.66
CA PHE A 180 -12.70 -19.71 -16.91
C PHE A 180 -13.68 -18.76 -17.60
N ASP A 181 -14.38 -19.25 -18.62
CA ASP A 181 -15.43 -18.54 -19.36
C ASP A 181 -16.68 -18.32 -18.49
N GLU A 182 -17.15 -19.37 -17.82
CA GLU A 182 -18.34 -19.31 -16.94
C GLU A 182 -18.21 -18.30 -15.79
N SER A 183 -16.98 -18.12 -15.26
CA SER A 183 -16.71 -17.26 -14.10
C SER A 183 -16.11 -15.90 -14.46
N ASP A 184 -16.06 -15.57 -15.75
CA ASP A 184 -15.63 -14.27 -16.26
C ASP A 184 -14.18 -13.85 -15.92
N TYR A 185 -13.23 -14.78 -15.91
CA TYR A 185 -11.83 -14.53 -15.51
C TYR A 185 -10.99 -13.76 -16.54
N TYR A 186 -11.60 -13.11 -17.55
CA TYR A 186 -10.86 -12.48 -18.66
C TYR A 186 -9.96 -11.31 -18.25
N ALA A 187 -10.16 -10.69 -17.08
CA ALA A 187 -9.23 -9.68 -16.55
C ALA A 187 -7.89 -10.30 -16.10
N ASN A 188 -7.86 -11.61 -15.87
CA ASN A 188 -6.75 -12.36 -15.30
C ASN A 188 -6.20 -13.27 -16.40
N ASN A 189 -5.28 -12.74 -17.17
CA ASN A 189 -4.77 -13.40 -18.37
C ASN A 189 -3.26 -13.16 -18.59
N PHE A 190 -2.71 -13.86 -19.58
CA PHE A 190 -1.33 -13.72 -20.04
C PHE A 190 -1.21 -13.06 -21.42
N ASN A 191 -2.17 -12.20 -21.82
CA ASN A 191 -2.13 -11.53 -23.12
C ASN A 191 -1.25 -10.28 -23.12
N ASP A 192 -1.07 -9.65 -21.96
CA ASP A 192 -0.23 -8.47 -21.77
C ASP A 192 0.51 -8.52 -20.43
N MET A 193 1.62 -7.77 -20.32
CA MET A 193 2.50 -7.81 -19.15
C MET A 193 1.79 -7.37 -17.85
N PRO A 194 1.04 -6.24 -17.81
CA PRO A 194 0.26 -5.87 -16.62
C PRO A 194 -0.72 -6.95 -16.14
N SER A 195 -1.53 -7.51 -17.05
CA SER A 195 -2.48 -8.59 -16.72
C SER A 195 -1.77 -9.85 -16.26
N ALA A 196 -0.64 -10.20 -16.88
CA ALA A 196 0.17 -11.35 -16.50
C ALA A 196 0.76 -11.19 -15.08
N LEU A 197 1.21 -9.99 -14.70
CA LEU A 197 1.69 -9.71 -13.35
C LEU A 197 0.56 -9.85 -12.30
N VAL A 198 -0.64 -9.36 -12.59
CA VAL A 198 -1.80 -9.53 -11.69
C VAL A 198 -2.18 -11.00 -11.57
N THR A 199 -2.18 -11.73 -12.69
CA THR A 199 -2.47 -13.17 -12.71
C THR A 199 -1.42 -13.96 -11.91
N CYS A 200 -0.13 -13.67 -12.09
CA CYS A 200 0.94 -14.26 -11.28
C CYS A 200 0.79 -13.93 -9.79
N TRP A 201 0.41 -12.70 -9.44
CA TRP A 201 0.12 -12.30 -8.06
C TRP A 201 -0.95 -13.18 -7.42
N GLU A 202 -2.03 -13.46 -8.13
CA GLU A 202 -3.09 -14.34 -7.63
C GLU A 202 -2.67 -15.81 -7.57
N LEU A 203 -1.89 -16.28 -8.56
CA LEU A 203 -1.38 -17.66 -8.58
C LEU A 203 -0.42 -17.94 -7.41
N ILE A 204 0.26 -16.93 -6.85
CA ILE A 204 1.07 -17.08 -5.63
C ILE A 204 0.21 -17.54 -4.44
N CYS A 205 -1.05 -17.08 -4.36
CA CYS A 205 -1.97 -17.48 -3.31
C CYS A 205 -2.52 -18.91 -3.49
N LEU A 206 -2.23 -19.56 -4.62
CA LEU A 206 -2.70 -20.91 -4.97
C LEU A 206 -4.22 -21.09 -4.94
N ASN A 207 -4.99 -20.01 -4.91
CA ASN A 207 -6.44 -20.08 -4.94
C ASN A 207 -6.92 -20.15 -6.39
N ASN A 208 -7.84 -21.07 -6.69
CA ASN A 208 -8.43 -21.25 -8.03
C ASN A 208 -7.45 -21.45 -9.19
N TYR A 209 -6.18 -21.81 -8.93
CA TYR A 209 -5.17 -22.03 -9.97
C TYR A 209 -5.61 -23.05 -11.03
N GLN A 210 -6.42 -24.04 -10.65
CA GLN A 210 -6.95 -25.06 -11.53
C GLN A 210 -7.83 -24.49 -12.66
N VAL A 211 -8.48 -23.34 -12.44
CA VAL A 211 -9.30 -22.67 -13.47
C VAL A 211 -8.40 -22.21 -14.63
N PHE A 212 -7.29 -21.56 -14.29
CA PHE A 212 -6.29 -21.11 -15.26
C PHE A 212 -5.57 -22.28 -15.91
N MET A 213 -5.17 -23.29 -15.14
CA MET A 213 -4.51 -24.47 -15.68
C MET A 213 -5.40 -25.24 -16.67
N ASN A 214 -6.68 -25.42 -16.36
CA ASN A 214 -7.63 -26.10 -17.25
C ASN A 214 -7.88 -25.31 -18.54
N ALA A 215 -7.98 -23.97 -18.45
CA ALA A 215 -8.07 -23.11 -19.62
C ALA A 215 -6.81 -23.20 -20.51
N GLY A 216 -5.63 -23.22 -19.90
CA GLY A 216 -4.37 -23.47 -20.63
C GLY A 216 -4.34 -24.83 -21.31
N PHE A 217 -4.83 -25.89 -20.65
CA PHE A 217 -4.94 -27.21 -21.25
C PHE A 217 -5.88 -27.24 -22.46
N ALA A 218 -6.99 -26.51 -22.41
CA ALA A 218 -7.95 -26.44 -23.49
C ALA A 218 -7.43 -25.66 -24.70
N CYS A 219 -6.70 -24.55 -24.49
CA CYS A 219 -6.28 -23.65 -25.57
C CYS A 219 -4.86 -23.86 -26.09
N VAL A 220 -3.93 -24.27 -25.22
CA VAL A 220 -2.49 -24.38 -25.56
C VAL A 220 -2.02 -25.83 -25.56
N GLY A 221 -2.63 -26.67 -24.70
CA GLY A 221 -2.33 -28.09 -24.60
C GLY A 221 -1.63 -28.47 -23.30
N ILE A 222 -1.60 -29.79 -23.04
CA ILE A 222 -1.24 -30.33 -21.72
C ILE A 222 0.22 -30.08 -21.35
N LEU A 223 1.16 -30.38 -22.26
CA LEU A 223 2.59 -30.29 -21.98
C LEU A 223 3.08 -28.86 -21.66
N PRO A 224 2.89 -27.85 -22.53
CA PRO A 224 3.38 -26.49 -22.26
C PRO A 224 2.75 -25.89 -21.01
N THR A 225 1.44 -26.09 -20.83
CA THR A 225 0.71 -25.63 -19.66
C THR A 225 1.20 -26.31 -18.37
N SER A 226 1.42 -27.63 -18.38
CA SER A 226 1.92 -28.35 -17.20
C SER A 226 3.33 -27.90 -16.83
N LEU A 227 4.20 -27.66 -17.82
CA LEU A 227 5.55 -27.15 -17.57
C LEU A 227 5.52 -25.75 -16.97
N PHE A 228 4.65 -24.87 -17.47
CA PHE A 228 4.47 -23.53 -16.93
C PHE A 228 3.95 -23.56 -15.49
N PHE A 229 2.76 -24.13 -15.24
CA PHE A 229 2.13 -24.12 -13.92
C PHE A 229 2.91 -24.98 -12.92
N GLY A 230 3.45 -26.12 -13.34
CA GLY A 230 4.28 -26.98 -12.50
C GLY A 230 5.61 -26.32 -12.12
N GLY A 231 6.27 -25.67 -13.09
CA GLY A 231 7.50 -24.92 -12.84
C GLY A 231 7.28 -23.69 -11.96
N PHE A 232 6.20 -22.94 -12.21
CA PHE A 232 5.78 -21.80 -11.40
C PHE A 232 5.54 -22.23 -9.95
N TYR A 233 4.73 -23.28 -9.75
CA TYR A 233 4.43 -23.84 -8.43
C TYR A 233 5.69 -24.30 -7.69
N LEU A 234 6.55 -25.05 -8.38
CA LEU A 234 7.79 -25.54 -7.78
C LEU A 234 8.67 -24.36 -7.36
N MET A 235 8.83 -23.35 -8.20
CA MET A 235 9.66 -22.20 -7.87
C MET A 235 9.05 -21.34 -6.75
N ILE A 236 7.73 -21.11 -6.70
CA ILE A 236 7.14 -20.31 -5.61
C ILE A 236 7.19 -21.04 -4.26
N VAL A 237 6.93 -22.34 -4.23
CA VAL A 237 6.99 -23.14 -3.00
C VAL A 237 8.42 -23.34 -2.54
N PHE A 238 9.33 -23.75 -3.43
CA PHE A 238 10.73 -24.02 -3.03
C PHE A 238 11.56 -22.77 -2.82
N LEU A 239 11.41 -21.75 -3.67
CA LEU A 239 12.23 -20.55 -3.56
C LEU A 239 11.60 -19.56 -2.58
N VAL A 240 10.35 -19.14 -2.82
CA VAL A 240 9.80 -18.00 -2.10
C VAL A 240 9.28 -18.39 -0.71
N MET A 241 8.49 -19.45 -0.58
CA MET A 241 7.94 -19.84 0.72
C MET A 241 9.00 -20.36 1.69
N ASN A 242 9.94 -21.18 1.21
CA ASN A 242 11.03 -21.66 2.05
C ASN A 242 12.05 -20.56 2.40
N LEU A 243 12.37 -19.65 1.47
CA LEU A 243 13.24 -18.50 1.78
C LEU A 243 12.55 -17.56 2.76
N PHE A 244 11.26 -17.29 2.60
CA PHE A 244 10.48 -16.49 3.54
C PHE A 244 10.50 -17.11 4.94
N THR A 245 10.25 -18.41 5.02
CA THR A 245 10.26 -19.15 6.28
C THR A 245 11.64 -19.10 6.93
N SER A 246 12.71 -19.34 6.16
CA SER A 246 14.08 -19.24 6.64
C SER A 246 14.41 -17.84 7.15
N PHE A 247 14.02 -16.80 6.41
CA PHE A 247 14.22 -15.42 6.82
C PHE A 247 13.46 -15.07 8.11
N VAL A 248 12.20 -15.50 8.24
CA VAL A 248 11.41 -15.30 9.45
C VAL A 248 12.03 -16.04 10.64
N LEU A 249 12.48 -17.28 10.43
CA LEU A 249 13.16 -18.06 11.46
C LEU A 249 14.43 -17.36 11.93
N ASP A 250 15.30 -16.91 11.02
CA ASP A 250 16.53 -16.18 11.35
C ASP A 250 16.24 -14.91 12.15
N ALA A 251 15.20 -14.17 11.76
CA ALA A 251 14.81 -12.95 12.45
C ALA A 251 14.23 -13.23 13.85
N VAL A 252 13.56 -14.36 14.04
CA VAL A 252 13.02 -14.81 15.34
C VAL A 252 14.14 -15.36 16.23
N THR A 253 15.05 -16.20 15.71
CA THR A 253 16.20 -16.73 16.45
C THR A 253 17.13 -15.61 16.87
N SER A 254 17.42 -14.66 15.97
CA SER A 254 18.20 -13.48 16.31
C SER A 254 17.55 -12.70 17.46
N ALA A 255 16.22 -12.54 17.46
CA ALA A 255 15.53 -11.87 18.56
C ALA A 255 15.64 -12.61 19.91
N PHE A 256 15.59 -13.95 19.90
CA PHE A 256 15.79 -14.77 21.11
C PHE A 256 17.22 -14.71 21.62
N ASP A 257 18.22 -14.78 20.74
CA ASP A 257 19.64 -14.66 21.11
C ASP A 257 19.94 -13.34 21.83
N HIS A 258 19.30 -12.24 21.39
CA HIS A 258 19.43 -10.94 22.05
C HIS A 258 18.72 -10.87 23.41
N ALA A 259 17.63 -11.63 23.59
CA ALA A 259 16.92 -11.71 24.87
C ALA A 259 17.72 -12.53 25.88
N ASP A 260 18.26 -13.68 25.48
CA ASP A 260 19.08 -14.54 26.34
C ASP A 260 20.45 -13.91 26.67
N GLY A 261 21.04 -13.15 25.73
CA GLY A 261 22.23 -12.34 26.01
C GLY A 261 21.98 -11.24 27.05
N SER A 262 20.77 -10.65 27.07
CA SER A 262 20.41 -9.61 28.04
C SER A 262 20.13 -10.15 29.45
N THR A 263 19.62 -11.38 29.57
CA THR A 263 19.41 -12.06 30.86
C THR A 263 20.73 -12.60 31.43
N ALA A 264 21.63 -13.10 30.57
CA ALA A 264 22.98 -13.52 30.97
C ALA A 264 23.83 -12.35 31.47
N GLY A 265 23.76 -11.18 30.83
CA GLY A 265 24.47 -9.97 31.28
C GLY A 265 23.91 -9.33 32.55
N ALA A 266 22.63 -9.57 32.87
CA ALA A 266 22.02 -9.11 34.12
C ALA A 266 22.27 -10.06 35.32
N ALA A 267 22.68 -11.30 35.06
CA ALA A 267 22.94 -12.31 36.09
C ALA A 267 24.34 -12.24 36.73
N THR A 268 25.21 -11.29 36.30
CA THR A 268 26.51 -11.04 36.93
C THR A 268 26.70 -9.58 37.39
N PRO A 269 26.18 -9.20 38.57
CA PRO A 269 26.76 -8.08 39.30
C PRO A 269 27.62 -8.47 40.51
N ASP A 270 27.58 -9.71 41.02
CA ASP A 270 28.18 -10.02 42.32
C ASP A 270 28.92 -11.38 42.36
N ALA A 271 30.04 -11.47 41.64
CA ALA A 271 31.06 -12.47 41.91
C ALA A 271 32.44 -11.78 42.05
N ALA A 272 32.62 -11.16 43.22
CA ALA A 272 33.87 -11.05 44.00
C ALA A 272 35.17 -10.71 43.23
N ALA A 273 35.85 -9.57 43.39
CA ALA A 273 36.00 -8.73 44.57
C ALA A 273 36.17 -9.53 45.88
N LEU A 274 37.06 -10.53 45.85
CA LEU A 274 37.85 -11.05 46.98
C LEU A 274 39.09 -11.75 46.43
#